data_AF-A0A1C7NI48-F1
#
_entry.id   AF-A0A1C7NI48-F1
#
_cell.length_a   1.000
_cell.length_b   1.000
_cell.length_c   1.000
_cell.angle_alpha   90.00
_cell.angle_beta   90.00
_cell.angle_gamma   90.00
#
_symmetry.space_group_name_H-M   'P 1'
#
loop_
_entity.id
_entity.type
_entity.pdbx_description
1 polymer ?
#
loop_
_entity_poly.entity_id
_entity_poly.type
_entity_poly.pdbx_seq_one_letter_code
_entity_poly.pdbx_strand_id
1 'polypeptide(L)'
;MPTDEKKRHQLENILSDNVSIMDTEDLSYEQPSLETEEQVREGFCVECKDQEADMFCTNCNEPFCEVCYGMIHRTGKRATHKSKPFNVRETKEENEGAEQEDHQVKVTEEKDPLPNKKAEINIGEIMEERAKYIPLRLEMAERKFLRMLEAALNVTNYTEKIDDPVSTGKAKRVVNQIKELCAILTGIVLGCDYKRGQELFADRSYEDNEEFFQTIFEIGRRYKIMNPEKMRSAYGKLMYLLSDSMIPEVKEMLGFDCVVPIKTVYSFLKERHGLSVLHEDIVLLATMEIIPDGKTRPQIQLEIKRKERSIEQLSRKYQSKFLSADEIRRCLYSIGDNNAYLRANRDPCEKMIRYLEKYFSPKQEDNGDYSLSIASGSQGHRLSHDHETQYIYVNQTLQLWRAILNDMFKLWTLADQDMLSTSNPYQLAQTGQGLHRVQPCPAVSREMHRTLFKAQKKAGTWIGSSVIHLGDKNVPNALMFIDKYNQVARILSPICITIDRLEELAKDKGICKFIENKFGGLDLCRKTILTDFFRFAFDGSGADNFYDAGSCIDGRLTSAWNWCSQIEKKPYFPVFLLTGFAGFDGGGW
;
A
#
# COMPACT_ATOMS: atom_id res chain seq x y z
N MET A 1 -54.82 10.96 23.29
CA MET A 1 -55.36 9.59 23.45
C MET A 1 -56.39 9.35 22.35
N PRO A 2 -56.44 8.14 21.76
CA PRO A 2 -55.71 7.85 20.52
C PRO A 2 -56.62 7.27 19.42
N THR A 3 -56.11 7.20 18.19
CA THR A 3 -56.29 5.99 17.35
C THR A 3 -55.07 5.82 16.45
N ASP A 4 -54.30 4.78 16.77
CA ASP A 4 -53.30 4.14 15.93
C ASP A 4 -53.86 3.69 14.59
N GLU A 5 -53.20 4.04 13.49
CA GLU A 5 -53.17 3.17 12.31
C GLU A 5 -51.74 3.02 11.79
N LYS A 6 -51.31 1.76 11.81
CA LYS A 6 -49.98 1.23 11.51
C LYS A 6 -49.53 1.63 10.10
N LYS A 7 -48.50 2.48 9.99
CA LYS A 7 -47.64 2.53 8.79
C LYS A 7 -46.81 1.25 8.73
N ARG A 8 -47.34 0.22 8.08
CA ARG A 8 -46.54 -0.90 7.58
C ARG A 8 -45.64 -0.35 6.46
N HIS A 9 -44.34 -0.23 6.71
CA HIS A 9 -43.37 -0.07 5.64
C HIS A 9 -43.40 -1.34 4.79
N GLN A 10 -43.99 -1.26 3.60
CA GLN A 10 -43.94 -2.34 2.60
C GLN A 10 -42.51 -2.46 2.09
N LEU A 11 -42.02 -3.71 2.00
CA LEU A 11 -40.67 -4.08 1.55
C LEU A 11 -40.32 -3.57 0.14
N GLU A 12 -41.29 -3.10 -0.64
CA GLU A 12 -41.11 -2.57 -1.99
C GLU A 12 -40.43 -1.18 -2.01
N ASN A 13 -40.51 -0.39 -0.93
CA ASN A 13 -39.87 0.94 -0.86
C ASN A 13 -38.38 0.91 -0.45
N ILE A 14 -37.81 -0.27 -0.21
CA ILE A 14 -36.39 -0.47 0.13
C ILE A 14 -35.60 -1.01 -1.09
N LEU A 15 -36.28 -1.45 -2.16
CA LEU A 15 -35.68 -2.15 -3.30
C LEU A 15 -35.78 -1.40 -4.64
N SER A 16 -36.15 -0.11 -4.66
CA SER A 16 -36.17 0.67 -5.90
C SER A 16 -34.83 1.39 -6.15
N ASP A 17 -34.18 1.00 -7.25
CA ASP A 17 -32.89 1.44 -7.82
C ASP A 17 -32.77 2.93 -8.20
N ASN A 18 -33.22 3.88 -7.40
CA ASN A 18 -33.01 5.31 -7.68
C ASN A 18 -32.70 6.10 -6.41
N VAL A 19 -31.43 6.09 -5.99
CA VAL A 19 -30.88 7.14 -5.12
C VAL A 19 -29.54 7.57 -5.71
N SER A 20 -29.63 8.53 -6.63
CA SER A 20 -28.54 9.45 -6.98
C SER A 20 -28.35 10.39 -5.79
N ILE A 21 -27.23 10.30 -5.08
CA ILE A 21 -26.77 11.34 -4.16
C ILE A 21 -25.60 12.03 -4.82
N MET A 22 -25.88 13.17 -5.43
CA MET A 22 -25.13 14.43 -5.36
C MET A 22 -25.87 15.45 -6.23
N ASP A 23 -27.07 15.86 -5.79
CA ASP A 23 -27.67 17.10 -6.25
C ASP A 23 -27.06 18.26 -5.46
N THR A 24 -26.36 19.11 -6.19
CA THR A 24 -25.85 20.41 -5.79
C THR A 24 -27.02 21.38 -5.63
N GLU A 25 -27.21 21.95 -4.43
CA GLU A 25 -28.09 23.11 -4.25
C GLU A 25 -27.30 24.42 -4.29
N ASP A 26 -27.89 25.37 -5.01
CA ASP A 26 -27.41 26.68 -5.38
C ASP A 26 -27.20 27.64 -4.19
N LEU A 27 -26.07 28.35 -4.20
CA LEU A 27 -25.93 29.64 -3.53
C LEU A 27 -25.25 30.63 -4.48
N SER A 28 -25.98 31.71 -4.77
CA SER A 28 -25.68 32.76 -5.73
C SER A 28 -25.01 34.00 -5.10
N TYR A 29 -24.13 34.66 -5.88
CA TYR A 29 -23.54 36.02 -5.74
C TYR A 29 -22.48 36.19 -4.63
N GLU A 30 -21.33 36.89 -4.77
CA GLU A 30 -20.88 38.06 -5.56
C GLU A 30 -19.34 37.99 -5.80
N GLN A 31 -18.82 38.64 -6.87
CA GLN A 31 -17.36 38.79 -7.14
C GLN A 31 -16.69 39.77 -6.15
N PRO A 32 -15.38 39.57 -5.82
CA PRO A 32 -14.39 40.50 -6.39
C PRO A 32 -12.98 39.91 -6.73
N SER A 33 -12.44 40.49 -7.81
CA SER A 33 -11.05 40.88 -8.15
C SER A 33 -9.83 39.92 -8.03
N LEU A 34 -9.26 39.63 -9.21
CA LEU A 34 -7.84 39.68 -9.64
C LEU A 34 -6.71 39.37 -8.64
N GLU A 35 -6.00 38.28 -8.99
CA GLU A 35 -4.55 38.03 -8.93
C GLU A 35 -3.76 38.09 -7.61
N THR A 36 -3.13 36.95 -7.30
CA THR A 36 -1.67 36.84 -7.23
C THR A 36 -1.23 35.45 -7.70
N GLU A 37 -0.36 35.39 -8.71
CA GLU A 37 0.32 34.16 -9.13
C GLU A 37 1.27 33.70 -8.01
N GLU A 38 0.97 32.58 -7.36
CA GLU A 38 1.88 31.98 -6.38
C GLU A 38 3.15 31.47 -7.07
N GLN A 39 4.27 32.14 -6.73
CA GLN A 39 5.63 31.84 -7.18
C GLN A 39 6.02 30.39 -6.83
N VAL A 40 6.69 29.73 -7.77
CA VAL A 40 7.20 28.36 -7.61
C VAL A 40 8.29 28.34 -6.52
N ARG A 41 8.22 27.37 -5.60
CA ARG A 41 9.26 27.17 -4.58
C ARG A 41 10.61 26.87 -5.24
N GLU A 42 11.64 27.60 -4.83
CA GLU A 42 13.01 27.46 -5.32
C GLU A 42 13.48 25.99 -5.18
N GLY A 43 13.94 25.36 -6.26
CA GLY A 43 14.33 23.94 -6.28
C GLY A 43 13.30 22.96 -6.84
N PHE A 44 12.06 23.37 -7.08
CA PHE A 44 10.99 22.49 -7.58
C PHE A 44 10.65 22.73 -9.05
N CYS A 45 10.11 21.69 -9.70
CA CYS A 45 9.64 21.74 -11.08
C CYS A 45 8.57 22.82 -11.27
N VAL A 46 8.76 23.71 -12.25
CA VAL A 46 7.83 24.80 -12.58
C VAL A 46 6.44 24.29 -12.99
N GLU A 47 6.36 23.10 -13.60
CA GLU A 47 5.12 22.54 -14.12
C GLU A 47 4.31 21.79 -13.06
N CYS A 48 4.90 20.75 -12.45
CA CYS A 48 4.15 19.94 -11.48
C CYS A 48 4.13 20.54 -10.08
N LYS A 49 5.08 21.43 -9.75
CA LYS A 49 5.28 22.00 -8.40
C LYS A 49 5.40 20.98 -7.26
N ASP A 50 5.53 19.70 -7.58
CA ASP A 50 5.40 18.55 -6.67
C ASP A 50 6.70 17.73 -6.56
N GLN A 51 7.55 17.77 -7.60
CA GLN A 51 8.85 17.11 -7.60
C GLN A 51 9.99 18.12 -7.69
N GLU A 52 11.12 17.79 -7.08
CA GLU A 52 12.37 18.54 -7.22
C GLU A 52 12.74 18.65 -8.70
N ALA A 53 13.30 19.79 -9.09
CA ALA A 53 13.73 19.99 -10.46
C ALA A 53 15.09 19.33 -10.69
N ASP A 54 15.13 18.29 -11.52
CA ASP A 54 16.37 17.63 -11.92
C ASP A 54 16.98 18.26 -13.19
N MET A 55 16.17 18.97 -13.98
CA MET A 55 16.50 19.38 -15.34
C MET A 55 16.17 20.85 -15.56
N PHE A 56 17.13 21.64 -16.05
CA PHE A 56 16.92 23.03 -16.45
C PHE A 56 16.88 23.15 -17.97
N CYS A 57 15.79 23.66 -18.51
CA CYS A 57 15.69 23.94 -19.94
C CYS A 57 16.36 25.28 -20.27
N THR A 58 17.42 25.28 -21.09
CA THR A 58 18.14 26.52 -21.43
C THR A 58 17.36 27.42 -22.40
N ASN A 59 16.39 26.86 -23.11
CA ASN A 59 15.56 27.60 -24.07
C ASN A 59 14.29 28.19 -23.43
N CYS A 60 13.73 27.52 -22.41
CA CYS A 60 12.63 28.07 -21.60
C CYS A 60 13.14 28.91 -20.42
N ASN A 61 14.42 28.76 -20.05
CA ASN A 61 15.05 29.33 -18.87
C ASN A 61 14.31 28.98 -17.56
N GLU A 62 13.83 27.74 -17.46
CA GLU A 62 12.95 27.25 -16.40
C GLU A 62 13.41 25.86 -15.89
N PRO A 63 13.28 25.60 -14.57
CA PRO A 63 13.57 24.30 -13.95
C PRO A 63 12.37 23.35 -14.02
N PHE A 64 12.61 22.10 -14.42
CA PHE A 64 11.63 21.02 -14.55
C PHE A 64 12.14 19.76 -13.84
N CYS A 65 11.22 18.92 -13.31
CA CYS A 65 11.57 17.55 -12.97
C CYS A 65 11.75 16.73 -14.25
N GLU A 66 12.45 15.59 -14.16
CA GLU A 66 12.73 14.73 -15.30
C GLU A 66 11.46 14.36 -16.10
N VAL A 67 10.36 14.07 -15.39
CA VAL A 67 9.07 13.67 -15.98
C VAL A 67 8.42 14.82 -16.74
N CYS A 68 8.35 16.02 -16.15
CA CYS A 68 7.72 17.18 -16.80
C CYS A 68 8.55 17.69 -17.97
N TYR A 69 9.89 17.64 -17.86
CA TYR A 69 10.77 17.99 -18.97
C TYR A 69 10.50 17.08 -20.16
N GLY A 70 10.49 15.75 -19.94
CA GLY A 70 10.22 14.76 -20.99
C GLY A 70 8.82 14.87 -21.58
N MET A 71 7.82 15.30 -20.83
CA MET A 71 6.45 15.46 -21.32
C MET A 71 6.30 16.69 -22.22
N ILE A 72 6.85 17.84 -21.82
CA ILE A 72 6.66 19.13 -22.50
C ILE A 72 7.64 19.30 -23.66
N HIS A 73 8.84 18.73 -23.57
CA HIS A 73 9.91 18.89 -24.55
C HIS A 73 10.03 17.71 -25.52
N ARG A 74 9.02 16.85 -25.61
CA ARG A 74 8.97 15.74 -26.58
C ARG A 74 8.13 16.05 -27.82
N THR A 75 7.25 17.05 -27.78
CA THR A 75 6.33 17.37 -28.89
C THR A 75 6.25 18.87 -29.17
N GLY A 76 5.87 19.23 -30.40
CA GLY A 76 5.69 20.62 -30.83
C GLY A 76 7.00 21.43 -30.94
N LYS A 77 6.89 22.76 -30.84
CA LYS A 77 8.03 23.70 -31.00
C LYS A 77 9.11 23.58 -29.90
N ARG A 78 8.78 22.91 -28.79
CA ARG A 78 9.67 22.72 -27.64
C ARG A 78 10.52 21.44 -27.76
N ALA A 79 10.30 20.63 -28.80
CA ALA A 79 11.05 19.38 -29.04
C ALA A 79 12.55 19.59 -29.32
N THR A 80 12.95 20.78 -29.77
CA THR A 80 14.36 21.11 -30.06
C THR A 80 15.07 21.78 -28.90
N HIS A 81 14.42 21.92 -27.75
CA HIS A 81 15.01 22.58 -26.59
C HIS A 81 16.07 21.69 -25.94
N LYS A 82 17.16 22.31 -25.46
CA LYS A 82 18.25 21.63 -24.79
C LYS A 82 18.14 21.80 -23.28
N SER A 83 18.55 20.77 -22.54
CA SER A 83 18.56 20.76 -21.08
C SER A 83 19.94 20.55 -20.49
N LYS A 84 20.18 21.15 -19.32
CA LYS A 84 21.29 20.87 -18.41
C LYS A 84 20.75 20.34 -17.07
N PRO A 85 21.50 19.54 -16.29
CA PRO A 85 21.08 19.15 -14.95
C PRO A 85 20.91 20.39 -14.05
N PHE A 86 19.90 20.39 -13.20
CA PHE A 86 19.60 21.52 -12.29
C PHE A 86 20.14 21.22 -10.89
N ASN A 87 21.22 21.92 -10.49
CA ASN A 87 21.77 21.89 -9.14
C ASN A 87 21.48 23.23 -8.43
N VAL A 88 20.72 23.19 -7.35
CA VAL A 88 20.42 24.36 -6.48
C VAL A 88 21.69 24.92 -5.81
N ARG A 89 22.79 24.14 -5.80
CA ARG A 89 24.07 24.53 -5.17
C ARG A 89 24.98 25.38 -6.06
N GLU A 90 24.90 25.28 -7.39
CA GLU A 90 25.83 25.95 -8.31
C GLU A 90 25.41 27.39 -8.65
N THR A 91 24.13 27.74 -8.50
CA THR A 91 23.60 29.06 -8.84
C THR A 91 23.96 30.16 -7.84
N LYS A 92 24.59 29.82 -6.70
CA LYS A 92 25.08 30.81 -5.72
C LYS A 92 26.53 31.23 -5.93
N GLU A 93 27.30 30.56 -6.80
CA GLU A 93 28.73 30.85 -6.97
C GLU A 93 29.07 31.54 -8.30
N GLU A 94 28.16 31.65 -9.26
CA GLU A 94 28.42 32.31 -10.56
C GLU A 94 28.35 33.85 -10.52
N ASN A 95 28.25 34.46 -9.34
CA ASN A 95 28.14 35.92 -9.22
C ASN A 95 29.25 36.56 -8.37
N GLU A 96 30.47 36.01 -8.37
CA GLU A 96 31.66 36.71 -7.85
C GLU A 96 32.96 36.17 -8.46
N GLY A 97 33.64 37.01 -9.25
CA GLY A 97 35.11 37.11 -9.27
C GLY A 97 35.94 36.05 -10.03
N ALA A 98 36.49 36.48 -11.17
CA ALA A 98 37.63 35.86 -11.83
C ALA A 98 38.94 36.03 -11.02
N GLU A 99 39.82 35.02 -11.02
CA GLU A 99 41.26 35.13 -11.31
C GLU A 99 41.96 33.76 -11.26
N GLN A 100 43.05 33.66 -12.04
CA GLN A 100 43.82 32.46 -12.40
C GLN A 100 44.81 32.05 -11.30
N GLU A 101 45.12 30.76 -11.16
CA GLU A 101 46.50 30.26 -11.34
C GLU A 101 46.60 28.72 -11.37
N ASP A 102 47.71 28.29 -11.94
CA ASP A 102 47.97 27.08 -12.72
C ASP A 102 48.70 26.01 -11.89
N HIS A 103 48.23 24.75 -11.89
CA HIS A 103 49.08 23.60 -11.56
C HIS A 103 48.71 22.34 -12.34
N GLN A 104 49.54 22.07 -13.36
CA GLN A 104 49.56 20.86 -14.17
C GLN A 104 50.07 19.65 -13.37
N VAL A 105 49.30 18.57 -13.35
CA VAL A 105 49.85 17.21 -13.21
C VAL A 105 49.25 16.34 -14.31
N LYS A 106 50.12 15.94 -15.25
CA LYS A 106 49.84 14.99 -16.33
C LYS A 106 49.66 13.59 -15.76
N VAL A 107 48.50 12.98 -16.00
CA VAL A 107 48.36 11.52 -16.02
C VAL A 107 47.60 11.15 -17.30
N THR A 108 48.18 10.18 -17.99
CA THR A 108 47.88 9.67 -19.33
C THR A 108 46.47 9.10 -19.47
N GLU A 109 45.73 9.58 -20.47
CA GLU A 109 44.42 9.06 -20.89
C GLU A 109 44.56 7.72 -21.63
N GLU A 110 44.17 6.62 -20.97
CA GLU A 110 43.64 5.44 -21.67
C GLU A 110 42.16 5.66 -21.93
N LYS A 111 41.79 5.66 -23.22
CA LYS A 111 40.41 5.82 -23.69
C LYS A 111 39.64 4.51 -23.52
N ASP A 112 39.03 4.33 -22.35
CA ASP A 112 37.90 3.43 -22.23
C ASP A 112 36.62 4.14 -22.76
N PRO A 113 35.82 3.48 -23.62
CA PRO A 113 34.60 4.09 -24.14
C PRO A 113 33.57 4.25 -23.02
N LEU A 114 33.18 5.50 -22.74
CA LEU A 114 32.05 5.81 -21.86
C LEU A 114 30.80 5.04 -22.32
N PRO A 115 30.08 4.34 -21.42
CA PRO A 115 28.78 3.78 -21.73
C PRO A 115 27.75 4.92 -21.74
N ASN A 116 27.65 5.63 -22.86
CA ASN A 116 26.70 6.72 -23.04
C ASN A 116 25.45 6.24 -23.80
N LYS A 117 24.51 5.62 -23.05
CA LYS A 117 23.07 5.62 -23.35
C LYS A 117 22.34 5.61 -22.02
N LYS A 118 21.85 6.77 -21.56
CA LYS A 118 20.79 6.82 -20.54
C LYS A 118 19.61 6.02 -21.09
N ALA A 119 19.18 4.99 -20.36
CA ALA A 119 18.05 4.17 -20.77
C ALA A 119 16.80 5.05 -20.84
N GLU A 120 16.21 5.21 -22.04
CA GLU A 120 14.89 5.80 -22.16
C GLU A 120 13.91 4.96 -21.34
N ILE A 121 13.23 5.60 -20.37
CA ILE A 121 12.27 4.94 -19.50
C ILE A 121 11.05 4.56 -20.35
N ASN A 122 10.89 3.27 -20.63
CA ASN A 122 9.72 2.76 -21.34
C ASN A 122 8.51 2.65 -20.40
N ILE A 123 7.65 3.68 -20.42
CA ILE A 123 6.42 3.73 -19.61
C ILE A 123 5.53 2.52 -19.88
N GLY A 124 5.43 2.08 -21.14
CA GLY A 124 4.62 0.92 -21.53
C GLY A 124 5.08 -0.37 -20.86
N GLU A 125 6.39 -0.62 -20.83
CA GLU A 125 6.96 -1.79 -20.14
C GLU A 125 6.72 -1.73 -18.63
N ILE A 126 6.88 -0.55 -18.01
CA ILE A 126 6.62 -0.38 -16.58
C ILE A 126 5.15 -0.64 -16.25
N MET A 127 4.23 -0.08 -17.03
CA MET A 127 2.79 -0.26 -16.83
C MET A 127 2.36 -1.71 -17.08
N GLU A 128 2.93 -2.36 -18.08
CA GLU A 128 2.69 -3.77 -18.36
C GLU A 128 3.18 -4.68 -17.24
N GLU A 129 4.40 -4.48 -16.73
CA GLU A 129 4.93 -5.23 -15.59
C GLU A 129 4.10 -5.01 -14.32
N ARG A 130 3.66 -3.78 -14.06
CA ARG A 130 2.76 -3.49 -12.92
C ARG A 130 1.41 -4.17 -13.07
N ALA A 131 0.81 -4.13 -14.26
CA ALA A 131 -0.51 -4.70 -14.52
C ALA A 131 -0.59 -6.21 -14.26
N LYS A 132 0.53 -6.94 -14.28
CA LYS A 132 0.60 -8.37 -13.91
C LYS A 132 0.22 -8.64 -12.46
N TYR A 133 0.32 -7.64 -11.59
CA TYR A 133 0.06 -7.75 -10.16
C TYR A 133 -1.12 -6.91 -9.69
N ILE A 134 -1.84 -6.24 -10.60
CA ILE A 134 -3.02 -5.42 -10.28
C ILE A 134 -4.27 -6.28 -10.52
N PRO A 135 -5.00 -6.69 -9.46
CA PRO A 135 -6.20 -7.47 -9.64
C PRO A 135 -7.30 -6.64 -10.31
N LEU A 136 -8.12 -7.29 -11.13
CA LEU A 136 -9.21 -6.61 -11.83
C LEU A 136 -10.38 -6.30 -10.87
N ARG A 137 -10.87 -5.06 -10.87
CA ARG A 137 -11.96 -4.60 -10.01
C ARG A 137 -13.20 -5.48 -10.10
N LEU A 138 -13.83 -5.83 -8.98
CA LEU A 138 -15.04 -6.67 -8.98
C LEU A 138 -16.26 -5.99 -9.63
N GLU A 139 -17.02 -6.75 -10.42
CA GLU A 139 -18.35 -6.38 -10.91
C GLU A 139 -19.42 -6.51 -9.83
N MET A 140 -20.60 -5.93 -10.09
CA MET A 140 -21.74 -6.04 -9.19
C MET A 140 -22.17 -7.49 -8.95
N ALA A 141 -22.15 -8.33 -9.99
CA ALA A 141 -22.44 -9.76 -9.86
C ALA A 141 -21.39 -10.46 -8.97
N GLU A 142 -20.10 -10.20 -9.20
CA GLU A 142 -19.00 -10.77 -8.41
C GLU A 142 -19.07 -10.35 -6.93
N ARG A 143 -19.53 -9.13 -6.64
CA ARG A 143 -19.75 -8.66 -5.26
C ARG A 143 -20.83 -9.45 -4.52
N LYS A 144 -21.83 -10.00 -5.21
CA LYS A 144 -22.84 -10.89 -4.60
C LYS A 144 -22.20 -12.22 -4.18
N PHE A 145 -21.36 -12.80 -5.03
CA PHE A 145 -20.60 -14.02 -4.72
C PHE A 145 -19.59 -13.82 -3.59
N LEU A 146 -18.92 -12.66 -3.55
CA LEU A 146 -18.05 -12.31 -2.44
C LEU A 146 -18.79 -12.32 -1.09
N ARG A 147 -19.95 -11.65 -1.01
CA ARG A 147 -20.75 -11.61 0.23
C ARG A 147 -21.19 -13.01 0.68
N MET A 148 -21.57 -13.85 -0.29
CA MET A 148 -21.91 -15.25 -0.03
C MET A 148 -20.71 -16.03 0.51
N LEU A 149 -19.54 -15.89 -0.11
CA LEU A 149 -18.31 -16.53 0.36
C LEU A 149 -17.92 -16.07 1.77
N GLU A 150 -17.96 -14.77 2.04
CA GLU A 150 -17.67 -14.22 3.36
C GLU A 150 -18.64 -14.76 4.41
N ALA A 151 -19.95 -14.81 4.11
CA ALA A 151 -20.95 -15.39 5.00
C ALA A 151 -20.66 -16.87 5.30
N ALA A 152 -20.36 -17.66 4.26
CA ALA A 152 -20.05 -19.08 4.39
C ALA A 152 -18.75 -19.33 5.20
N LEU A 153 -17.71 -18.54 4.98
CA LEU A 153 -16.44 -18.63 5.73
C LEU A 153 -16.58 -18.18 7.20
N ASN A 154 -17.48 -17.24 7.48
CA ASN A 154 -17.70 -16.77 8.85
C ASN A 154 -18.41 -17.81 9.72
N VAL A 155 -19.30 -18.63 9.15
CA VAL A 155 -20.00 -19.70 9.90
C VAL A 155 -19.20 -21.00 10.02
N THR A 156 -18.08 -21.14 9.29
CA THR A 156 -17.25 -22.35 9.33
C THR A 156 -16.14 -22.27 10.38
N ASN A 157 -15.99 -23.36 11.14
CA ASN A 157 -14.88 -23.55 12.08
C ASN A 157 -13.80 -24.45 11.47
N TYR A 158 -13.34 -24.09 10.25
CA TYR A 158 -12.48 -24.94 9.43
C TYR A 158 -11.18 -25.37 10.14
N THR A 159 -10.40 -24.40 10.62
CA THR A 159 -9.10 -24.65 11.26
C THR A 159 -9.23 -25.49 12.52
N GLU A 160 -10.26 -25.23 13.34
CA GLU A 160 -10.52 -25.99 14.56
C GLU A 160 -10.82 -27.47 14.28
N LYS A 161 -11.58 -27.76 13.20
CA LYS A 161 -11.93 -29.13 12.82
C LYS A 161 -10.78 -29.89 12.14
N ILE A 162 -9.91 -29.20 11.40
CA ILE A 162 -8.85 -29.84 10.60
C ILE A 162 -7.55 -30.01 11.38
N ASP A 163 -7.16 -29.01 12.17
CA ASP A 163 -5.86 -29.00 12.85
C ASP A 163 -5.89 -29.71 14.22
N ASP A 164 -6.99 -30.41 14.55
CA ASP A 164 -7.10 -31.26 15.74
C ASP A 164 -6.19 -32.52 15.63
N PRO A 165 -5.19 -32.67 16.53
CA PRO A 165 -4.23 -33.79 16.53
C PRO A 165 -4.83 -35.13 16.97
N VAL A 166 -5.99 -35.15 17.63
CA VAL A 166 -6.61 -36.39 18.17
C VAL A 166 -7.31 -37.20 17.07
N SER A 167 -7.66 -36.56 15.96
CA SER A 167 -8.54 -37.13 14.96
C SER A 167 -7.80 -37.80 13.79
N THR A 168 -8.19 -39.04 13.48
CA THR A 168 -7.61 -39.84 12.39
C THR A 168 -8.19 -39.47 11.02
N GLY A 169 -7.40 -39.64 9.95
CA GLY A 169 -7.86 -39.42 8.57
C GLY A 169 -7.98 -37.95 8.15
N LYS A 170 -6.90 -37.17 8.28
CA LYS A 170 -6.85 -35.73 7.92
C LYS A 170 -7.37 -35.46 6.50
N ALA A 171 -6.93 -36.22 5.49
CA ALA A 171 -7.37 -36.02 4.10
C ALA A 171 -8.89 -36.13 3.94
N LYS A 172 -9.51 -37.18 4.52
CA LYS A 172 -10.97 -37.36 4.49
C LYS A 172 -11.72 -36.22 5.21
N ARG A 173 -11.18 -35.73 6.33
CA ARG A 173 -11.75 -34.58 7.05
C ARG A 173 -11.72 -33.32 6.21
N VAL A 174 -10.58 -33.02 5.58
CA VAL A 174 -10.41 -31.87 4.68
C VAL A 174 -11.44 -31.94 3.56
N VAL A 175 -11.54 -33.08 2.86
CA VAL A 175 -12.51 -33.28 1.77
C VAL A 175 -13.94 -33.06 2.26
N ASN A 176 -14.31 -33.60 3.42
CA ASN A 176 -15.64 -33.41 3.99
C ASN A 176 -15.92 -31.93 4.32
N GLN A 177 -14.94 -31.20 4.87
CA GLN A 177 -15.10 -29.77 5.16
C GLN A 177 -15.19 -28.91 3.91
N ILE A 178 -14.43 -29.23 2.86
CA ILE A 178 -14.53 -28.54 1.56
C ILE A 178 -15.92 -28.79 0.96
N LYS A 179 -16.40 -30.04 0.96
CA LYS A 179 -17.75 -30.40 0.48
C LYS A 179 -18.85 -29.74 1.31
N GLU A 180 -18.70 -29.64 2.62
CA GLU A 180 -19.63 -28.91 3.51
C GLU A 180 -19.70 -27.43 3.13
N LEU A 181 -18.56 -26.76 2.90
CA LEU A 181 -18.53 -25.38 2.43
C LEU A 181 -19.19 -25.23 1.06
N CYS A 182 -18.89 -26.12 0.11
CA CYS A 182 -19.49 -26.11 -1.22
C CYS A 182 -21.02 -26.27 -1.15
N ALA A 183 -21.52 -27.16 -0.28
CA ALA A 183 -22.94 -27.33 -0.03
C ALA A 183 -23.60 -26.09 0.59
N ILE A 184 -22.91 -25.37 1.48
CA ILE A 184 -23.39 -24.08 2.01
C ILE A 184 -23.50 -23.05 0.88
N LEU A 185 -22.49 -22.95 0.02
CA LEU A 185 -22.49 -22.01 -1.10
C LEU A 185 -23.64 -22.30 -2.09
N THR A 186 -23.83 -23.56 -2.49
CA THR A 186 -24.94 -23.94 -3.39
C THR A 186 -26.30 -23.76 -2.72
N GLY A 187 -26.40 -24.06 -1.42
CA GLY A 187 -27.61 -23.83 -0.62
C GLY A 187 -28.01 -22.36 -0.55
N ILE A 188 -27.04 -21.44 -0.39
CA ILE A 188 -27.30 -19.99 -0.41
C ILE A 188 -27.77 -19.57 -1.80
N VAL A 189 -27.14 -20.06 -2.87
CA VAL A 189 -27.61 -19.75 -4.24
C VAL A 189 -29.04 -20.23 -4.46
N LEU A 190 -29.38 -21.45 -4.04
CA LEU A 190 -30.76 -21.96 -4.15
C LEU A 190 -31.77 -21.09 -3.41
N GLY A 191 -31.40 -20.54 -2.25
CA GLY A 191 -32.25 -19.62 -1.50
C GLY A 191 -32.42 -18.24 -2.15
N CYS A 192 -31.44 -17.77 -2.93
CA CYS A 192 -31.47 -16.45 -3.58
C CYS A 192 -31.97 -16.48 -5.03
N ASP A 193 -31.61 -17.50 -5.79
CA ASP A 193 -32.01 -17.73 -7.19
C ASP A 193 -32.38 -19.21 -7.34
N TYR A 194 -33.68 -19.48 -7.24
CA TYR A 194 -34.19 -20.84 -7.25
C TYR A 194 -33.86 -21.60 -8.53
N LYS A 195 -33.92 -20.92 -9.69
CA LYS A 195 -33.64 -21.55 -10.98
C LYS A 195 -32.17 -21.92 -11.08
N ARG A 196 -31.28 -20.96 -10.80
CA ARG A 196 -29.84 -21.20 -10.85
C ARG A 196 -29.41 -22.24 -9.82
N GLY A 197 -29.99 -22.20 -8.62
CA GLY A 197 -29.72 -23.20 -7.59
C GLY A 197 -30.19 -24.60 -8.01
N GLN A 198 -31.36 -24.74 -8.63
CA GLN A 198 -31.81 -26.03 -9.14
C GLN A 198 -30.87 -26.61 -10.19
N GLU A 199 -30.31 -25.78 -11.08
CA GLU A 199 -29.28 -26.21 -12.04
C GLU A 199 -28.06 -26.78 -11.28
N LEU A 200 -27.52 -26.02 -10.31
CA LEU A 200 -26.39 -26.46 -9.49
C LEU A 200 -26.68 -27.73 -8.65
N PHE A 201 -27.93 -27.96 -8.26
CA PHE A 201 -28.35 -29.13 -7.48
C PHE A 201 -28.72 -30.35 -8.34
N ALA A 202 -29.16 -30.13 -9.58
CA ALA A 202 -29.49 -31.19 -10.54
C ALA A 202 -28.23 -31.94 -10.95
N ASP A 203 -27.14 -31.19 -11.12
CA ASP A 203 -25.79 -31.70 -11.30
C ASP A 203 -25.26 -32.13 -9.92
N ARG A 204 -25.67 -33.32 -9.48
CA ARG A 204 -25.39 -33.88 -8.13
C ARG A 204 -23.91 -34.13 -7.83
N SER A 205 -23.01 -33.75 -8.74
CA SER A 205 -21.56 -33.88 -8.59
C SER A 205 -20.94 -32.49 -8.37
N TYR A 206 -19.96 -32.40 -7.48
CA TYR A 206 -19.25 -31.14 -7.27
C TYR A 206 -18.32 -30.81 -8.45
N GLU A 207 -17.92 -31.87 -9.16
CA GLU A 207 -17.08 -31.87 -10.34
C GLU A 207 -17.74 -31.11 -11.51
N ASP A 208 -19.03 -31.31 -11.74
CA ASP A 208 -19.78 -30.59 -12.78
C ASP A 208 -19.89 -29.08 -12.49
N ASN A 209 -19.72 -28.69 -11.22
CA ASN A 209 -19.82 -27.31 -10.72
C ASN A 209 -18.44 -26.68 -10.41
N GLU A 210 -17.35 -27.29 -10.87
CA GLU A 210 -15.98 -26.86 -10.60
C GLU A 210 -15.75 -25.37 -10.90
N GLU A 211 -16.13 -24.90 -12.10
CA GLU A 211 -15.92 -23.51 -12.55
C GLU A 211 -16.62 -22.50 -11.60
N PHE A 212 -17.78 -22.87 -11.07
CA PHE A 212 -18.54 -22.04 -10.15
C PHE A 212 -17.79 -21.85 -8.83
N PHE A 213 -17.27 -22.92 -8.23
CA PHE A 213 -16.51 -22.85 -6.98
C PHE A 213 -15.17 -22.13 -7.18
N GLN A 214 -14.45 -22.45 -8.26
CA GLN A 214 -13.20 -21.78 -8.63
C GLN A 214 -13.37 -20.27 -8.76
N THR A 215 -14.45 -19.85 -9.42
CA THR A 215 -14.80 -18.43 -9.59
C THR A 215 -15.01 -17.75 -8.24
N ILE A 216 -15.77 -18.37 -7.33
CA ILE A 216 -16.02 -17.80 -6.00
C ILE A 216 -14.74 -17.67 -5.19
N PHE A 217 -13.91 -18.73 -5.15
CA PHE A 217 -12.66 -18.71 -4.40
C PHE A 217 -11.63 -17.73 -5.00
N GLU A 218 -11.58 -17.60 -6.33
CA GLU A 218 -10.80 -16.56 -7.02
C GLU A 218 -11.26 -15.15 -6.63
N ILE A 219 -12.57 -14.88 -6.65
CA ILE A 219 -13.14 -13.57 -6.28
C ILE A 219 -12.73 -13.19 -4.85
N GLY A 220 -12.79 -14.13 -3.90
CA GLY A 220 -12.37 -13.88 -2.52
C GLY A 220 -10.90 -13.49 -2.41
N ARG A 221 -10.03 -14.18 -3.15
CA ARG A 221 -8.59 -13.88 -3.18
C ARG A 221 -8.29 -12.56 -3.87
N ARG A 222 -8.87 -12.32 -5.05
CA ARG A 222 -8.77 -11.05 -5.78
C ARG A 222 -9.21 -9.86 -4.93
N TYR A 223 -10.35 -9.99 -4.25
CA TYR A 223 -10.87 -8.94 -3.39
C TYR A 223 -9.93 -8.62 -2.23
N LYS A 224 -9.35 -9.63 -1.60
CA LYS A 224 -8.40 -9.44 -0.50
C LYS A 224 -7.14 -8.70 -0.95
N ILE A 225 -6.58 -9.03 -2.13
CA ILE A 225 -5.41 -8.32 -2.66
C ILE A 225 -5.75 -6.85 -2.94
N MET A 226 -6.95 -6.58 -3.48
CA MET A 226 -7.42 -5.21 -3.71
C MET A 226 -7.67 -4.42 -2.42
N ASN A 227 -8.09 -5.11 -1.35
CA ASN A 227 -8.48 -4.49 -0.08
C ASN A 227 -7.85 -5.26 1.11
N PRO A 228 -6.52 -5.19 1.32
CA PRO A 228 -5.81 -5.95 2.35
C PRO A 228 -6.35 -5.77 3.78
N GLU A 229 -7.08 -4.70 4.07
CA GLU A 229 -7.70 -4.43 5.37
C GLU A 229 -9.02 -5.17 5.62
N LYS A 230 -9.66 -5.71 4.57
CA LYS A 230 -10.93 -6.44 4.63
C LYS A 230 -10.73 -7.94 4.84
N MET A 231 -11.82 -8.70 5.06
CA MET A 231 -11.80 -10.14 5.31
C MET A 231 -10.83 -10.62 6.42
N ARG A 232 -10.66 -9.85 7.50
CA ARG A 232 -9.64 -10.13 8.55
C ARG A 232 -9.77 -11.54 9.14
N SER A 233 -10.98 -11.99 9.46
CA SER A 233 -11.25 -13.32 10.04
C SER A 233 -11.46 -14.42 8.98
N ALA A 234 -12.01 -14.07 7.82
CA ALA A 234 -12.43 -15.04 6.81
C ALA A 234 -11.29 -15.46 5.86
N TYR A 235 -10.37 -14.55 5.53
CA TYR A 235 -9.38 -14.80 4.50
C TYR A 235 -8.36 -15.89 4.88
N GLY A 236 -7.92 -15.91 6.15
CA GLY A 236 -7.04 -16.97 6.64
C GLY A 236 -7.66 -18.36 6.49
N LYS A 237 -8.96 -18.49 6.79
CA LYS A 237 -9.71 -19.75 6.59
C LYS A 237 -9.76 -20.15 5.12
N LEU A 238 -10.05 -19.18 4.23
CA LEU A 238 -10.05 -19.41 2.78
C LEU A 238 -8.69 -19.94 2.31
N MET A 239 -7.60 -19.26 2.66
CA MET A 239 -6.27 -19.66 2.23
C MET A 239 -5.87 -21.03 2.76
N TYR A 240 -6.16 -21.34 4.03
CA TYR A 240 -5.85 -22.67 4.58
C TYR A 240 -6.67 -23.78 3.94
N LEU A 241 -7.95 -23.53 3.67
CA LEU A 241 -8.80 -24.46 2.93
C LEU A 241 -8.25 -24.72 1.52
N LEU A 242 -7.85 -23.65 0.81
CA LEU A 242 -7.29 -23.79 -0.52
C LEU A 242 -5.92 -24.48 -0.50
N SER A 243 -5.02 -24.14 0.41
CA SER A 243 -3.74 -24.83 0.59
C SER A 243 -3.93 -26.32 0.87
N ASP A 244 -4.92 -26.68 1.70
CA ASP A 244 -5.23 -28.09 1.98
C ASP A 244 -5.84 -28.79 0.76
N SER A 245 -6.62 -28.09 -0.06
CA SER A 245 -7.17 -28.62 -1.32
C SER A 245 -6.09 -28.96 -2.37
N MET A 246 -4.91 -28.33 -2.27
CA MET A 246 -3.79 -28.60 -3.17
C MET A 246 -2.96 -29.83 -2.77
N ILE A 247 -3.26 -30.48 -1.63
CA ILE A 247 -2.59 -31.72 -1.21
C ILE A 247 -3.00 -32.83 -2.20
N PRO A 248 -2.05 -33.60 -2.78
CA PRO A 248 -2.36 -34.59 -3.83
C PRO A 248 -3.48 -35.58 -3.48
N GLU A 249 -3.42 -36.16 -2.27
CA GLU A 249 -4.44 -37.10 -1.79
C GLU A 249 -5.82 -36.44 -1.60
N VAL A 250 -5.86 -35.17 -1.19
CA VAL A 250 -7.11 -34.42 -1.02
C VAL A 250 -7.70 -34.07 -2.38
N LYS A 251 -6.86 -33.58 -3.30
CA LYS A 251 -7.25 -33.24 -4.67
C LYS A 251 -7.84 -34.45 -5.40
N GLU A 252 -7.20 -35.62 -5.29
CA GLU A 252 -7.71 -36.87 -5.87
C GLU A 252 -9.07 -37.27 -5.29
N MET A 253 -9.26 -37.18 -3.96
CA MET A 253 -10.53 -37.50 -3.32
C MET A 253 -11.64 -36.47 -3.55
N LEU A 254 -11.27 -35.21 -3.81
CA LEU A 254 -12.20 -34.12 -4.05
C LEU A 254 -12.81 -34.20 -5.45
N GLY A 255 -12.03 -34.64 -6.44
CA GLY A 255 -12.48 -34.85 -7.82
C GLY A 255 -12.45 -33.61 -8.72
N PHE A 256 -12.15 -32.42 -8.17
CA PHE A 256 -12.06 -31.15 -8.90
C PHE A 256 -11.03 -30.21 -8.27
N ASP A 257 -10.60 -29.19 -9.00
CA ASP A 257 -9.66 -28.18 -8.55
C ASP A 257 -10.37 -26.95 -7.94
N CYS A 258 -9.95 -26.54 -6.74
CA CYS A 258 -10.50 -25.33 -6.10
C CYS A 258 -9.81 -24.03 -6.54
N VAL A 259 -8.64 -24.11 -7.19
CA VAL A 259 -7.74 -22.96 -7.39
C VAL A 259 -7.53 -22.70 -8.87
N VAL A 260 -7.84 -21.48 -9.28
CA VAL A 260 -7.48 -20.90 -10.59
C VAL A 260 -6.62 -19.64 -10.42
N PRO A 261 -5.85 -19.21 -11.43
CA PRO A 261 -5.10 -17.96 -11.34
C PRO A 261 -6.00 -16.75 -11.09
N ILE A 262 -5.51 -15.79 -10.28
CA ILE A 262 -6.22 -14.52 -10.02
C ILE A 262 -6.31 -13.71 -11.32
N LYS A 263 -7.49 -13.14 -11.58
CA LYS A 263 -7.71 -12.25 -12.73
C LYS A 263 -7.05 -10.89 -12.48
N THR A 264 -6.09 -10.54 -13.31
CA THR A 264 -5.37 -9.26 -13.25
C THR A 264 -5.70 -8.41 -14.46
N VAL A 265 -5.39 -7.11 -14.38
CA VAL A 265 -5.54 -6.20 -15.52
C VAL A 265 -4.74 -6.72 -16.72
N TYR A 266 -3.53 -7.23 -16.49
CA TYR A 266 -2.71 -7.82 -17.54
C TYR A 266 -3.34 -9.06 -18.16
N SER A 267 -3.74 -10.05 -17.36
CA SER A 267 -4.28 -11.30 -17.92
C SER A 267 -5.55 -11.03 -18.72
N PHE A 268 -6.43 -10.16 -18.20
CA PHE A 268 -7.66 -9.76 -18.85
C PHE A 268 -7.45 -9.03 -20.18
N LEU A 269 -6.52 -8.05 -20.23
CA LEU A 269 -6.20 -7.32 -21.47
C LEU A 269 -5.48 -8.22 -22.47
N LYS A 270 -4.57 -9.10 -22.02
CA LYS A 270 -3.84 -10.02 -22.89
C LYS A 270 -4.77 -10.98 -23.62
N GLU A 271 -5.74 -11.56 -22.90
CA GLU A 271 -6.74 -12.48 -23.46
C GLU A 271 -7.60 -11.83 -24.55
N ARG A 272 -7.81 -10.51 -24.45
CA ARG A 272 -8.64 -9.71 -25.37
C ARG A 272 -7.82 -8.88 -26.36
N HIS A 273 -6.52 -9.15 -26.48
CA HIS A 273 -5.59 -8.43 -27.36
C HIS A 273 -5.53 -6.90 -27.13
N GLY A 274 -5.75 -6.45 -25.89
CA GLY A 274 -5.86 -5.03 -25.49
C GLY A 274 -4.65 -4.44 -24.77
N LEU A 275 -3.48 -5.10 -24.78
CA LEU A 275 -2.30 -4.63 -24.03
C LEU A 275 -1.78 -3.26 -24.49
N SER A 276 -2.06 -2.87 -25.72
CA SER A 276 -1.66 -1.59 -26.30
C SER A 276 -2.24 -0.38 -25.55
N VAL A 277 -3.32 -0.54 -24.77
CA VAL A 277 -3.85 0.49 -23.87
C VAL A 277 -2.81 0.95 -22.84
N LEU A 278 -1.97 0.03 -22.36
CA LEU A 278 -0.97 0.29 -21.31
C LEU A 278 0.27 1.02 -21.84
N HIS A 279 0.45 1.08 -23.15
CA HIS A 279 1.64 1.63 -23.81
C HIS A 279 1.46 3.10 -24.23
N GLU A 280 0.29 3.69 -23.94
CA GLU A 280 0.01 5.10 -24.22
C GLU A 280 0.37 5.98 -23.04
N ASP A 281 1.09 7.08 -23.29
CA ASP A 281 1.53 8.01 -22.23
C ASP A 281 0.36 8.57 -21.40
N ILE A 282 -0.80 8.77 -22.03
CA ILE A 282 -2.01 9.27 -21.34
C ILE A 282 -2.58 8.29 -20.31
N VAL A 283 -2.09 7.04 -20.25
CA VAL A 283 -2.47 6.07 -19.21
C VAL A 283 -2.09 6.56 -17.81
N LEU A 284 -0.99 7.32 -17.69
CA LEU A 284 -0.58 7.92 -16.42
C LEU A 284 -1.61 8.95 -15.96
N LEU A 285 -2.10 9.80 -16.87
CA LEU A 285 -3.16 10.77 -16.57
C LEU A 285 -4.51 10.09 -16.29
N ALA A 286 -4.81 8.99 -16.97
CA ALA A 286 -6.04 8.24 -16.76
C ALA A 286 -6.07 7.54 -15.39
N THR A 287 -4.90 7.17 -14.85
CA THR A 287 -4.78 6.33 -13.65
C THR A 287 -4.22 7.08 -12.43
N MET A 288 -3.82 8.35 -12.57
CA MET A 288 -3.35 9.16 -11.44
C MET A 288 -4.44 9.35 -10.38
N GLU A 289 -4.01 9.47 -9.14
CA GLU A 289 -4.87 9.85 -8.04
C GLU A 289 -4.96 11.38 -7.94
N ILE A 290 -6.13 11.87 -7.52
CA ILE A 290 -6.38 13.29 -7.36
C ILE A 290 -6.22 13.62 -5.89
N ILE A 291 -5.15 14.34 -5.56
CA ILE A 291 -4.80 14.73 -4.20
C ILE A 291 -5.40 16.12 -3.93
N PRO A 292 -6.33 16.26 -2.97
CA PRO A 292 -6.98 17.54 -2.69
C PRO A 292 -6.11 18.50 -1.85
N ASP A 293 -5.10 17.97 -1.15
CA ASP A 293 -4.29 18.72 -0.20
C ASP A 293 -3.61 19.94 -0.86
N GLY A 294 -3.85 21.13 -0.30
CA GLY A 294 -3.29 22.39 -0.80
C GLY A 294 -3.91 22.90 -2.12
N LYS A 295 -4.98 22.28 -2.62
CA LYS A 295 -5.63 22.68 -3.89
C LYS A 295 -7.00 23.31 -3.66
N THR A 296 -7.33 24.27 -4.53
CA THR A 296 -8.66 24.87 -4.59
C THR A 296 -9.67 23.94 -5.27
N ARG A 297 -10.96 24.07 -4.96
CA ARG A 297 -12.04 23.29 -5.61
C ARG A 297 -11.98 23.36 -7.16
N PRO A 298 -11.74 24.52 -7.80
CA PRO A 298 -11.62 24.58 -9.26
C PRO A 298 -10.42 23.80 -9.82
N GLN A 299 -9.27 23.81 -9.15
CA GLN A 299 -8.09 23.04 -9.56
C GLN A 299 -8.37 21.53 -9.48
N ILE A 300 -9.00 21.08 -8.40
CA ILE A 300 -9.42 19.67 -8.22
C ILE A 300 -10.38 19.28 -9.35
N GLN A 301 -11.38 20.10 -9.65
CA GLN A 301 -12.34 19.82 -10.72
C GLN A 301 -11.67 19.77 -12.10
N LEU A 302 -10.67 20.61 -12.35
CA LEU A 302 -9.90 20.58 -13.59
C LEU A 302 -9.12 19.27 -13.75
N GLU A 303 -8.49 18.79 -12.68
CA GLU A 303 -7.79 17.50 -12.66
C GLU A 303 -8.74 16.32 -12.87
N ILE A 304 -9.90 16.34 -12.21
CA ILE A 304 -10.97 15.34 -12.42
C ILE A 304 -11.36 15.29 -13.90
N LYS A 305 -11.68 16.45 -14.50
CA LYS A 305 -12.07 16.53 -15.91
C LYS A 305 -10.95 16.04 -16.85
N ARG A 306 -9.68 16.34 -16.56
CA ARG A 306 -8.53 15.86 -17.35
C ARG A 306 -8.38 14.34 -17.27
N LYS A 307 -8.51 13.77 -16.07
CA LYS A 307 -8.47 12.32 -15.85
C LYS A 307 -9.61 11.61 -16.58
N GLU A 308 -10.85 12.07 -16.42
CA GLU A 308 -12.03 11.49 -17.07
C GLU A 308 -11.94 11.56 -18.59
N ARG A 309 -11.47 12.69 -19.14
CA ARG A 309 -11.24 12.82 -20.58
C ARG A 309 -10.20 11.83 -21.09
N SER A 310 -9.13 11.61 -20.34
CA SER A 310 -8.07 10.67 -20.70
C SER A 310 -8.56 9.22 -20.69
N ILE A 311 -9.37 8.84 -19.69
CA ILE A 311 -10.04 7.54 -19.63
C ILE A 311 -10.96 7.34 -20.83
N GLU A 312 -11.78 8.33 -21.17
CA GLU A 312 -12.71 8.25 -22.30
C GLU A 312 -11.98 8.15 -23.64
N GLN A 313 -10.89 8.92 -23.82
CA GLN A 313 -10.05 8.87 -25.00
C GLN A 313 -9.45 7.48 -25.22
N LEU A 314 -8.86 6.89 -24.17
CA LEU A 314 -8.33 5.52 -24.24
C LEU A 314 -9.42 4.49 -24.53
N SER A 315 -10.55 4.59 -23.83
CA SER A 315 -11.66 3.65 -23.99
C SER A 315 -12.24 3.66 -25.40
N ARG A 316 -12.37 4.84 -26.03
CA ARG A 316 -12.84 4.96 -27.42
C ARG A 316 -11.81 4.51 -28.45
N LYS A 317 -10.51 4.77 -28.20
CA LYS A 317 -9.44 4.44 -29.15
C LYS A 317 -9.20 2.93 -29.25
N TYR A 318 -9.31 2.21 -28.13
CA TYR A 318 -8.95 0.79 -28.04
C TYR A 318 -10.14 -0.17 -27.95
N GLN A 319 -11.38 0.33 -27.99
CA GLN A 319 -12.54 -0.56 -28.06
C GLN A 319 -12.47 -1.43 -29.33
N SER A 320 -12.84 -2.70 -29.18
CA SER A 320 -12.85 -3.68 -30.25
C SER A 320 -14.01 -4.65 -30.07
N LYS A 321 -14.17 -5.58 -31.01
CA LYS A 321 -15.18 -6.66 -30.90
C LYS A 321 -14.99 -7.52 -29.65
N PHE A 322 -13.76 -7.64 -29.14
CA PHE A 322 -13.39 -8.50 -28.01
C PHE A 322 -13.14 -7.73 -26.72
N LEU A 323 -13.17 -6.39 -26.77
CA LEU A 323 -12.88 -5.51 -25.63
C LEU A 323 -13.75 -4.26 -25.71
N SER A 324 -14.75 -4.18 -24.85
CA SER A 324 -15.66 -3.04 -24.78
C SER A 324 -15.01 -1.82 -24.11
N ALA A 325 -15.57 -0.64 -24.36
CA ALA A 325 -15.16 0.59 -23.68
C ALA A 325 -15.29 0.49 -22.15
N ASP A 326 -16.35 -0.14 -21.65
CA ASP A 326 -16.56 -0.31 -20.20
C ASP A 326 -15.54 -1.25 -19.56
N GLU A 327 -15.13 -2.31 -20.26
CA GLU A 327 -14.05 -3.18 -19.80
C GLU A 327 -12.69 -2.46 -19.75
N ILE A 328 -12.42 -1.55 -20.70
CA ILE A 328 -11.22 -0.70 -20.67
C ILE A 328 -11.29 0.26 -19.47
N ARG A 329 -12.43 0.91 -19.25
CA ARG A 329 -12.64 1.78 -18.07
C ARG A 329 -12.40 1.00 -16.78
N ARG A 330 -12.95 -0.21 -16.66
CA ARG A 330 -12.75 -1.11 -15.51
C ARG A 330 -11.27 -1.43 -15.27
N CYS A 331 -10.49 -1.68 -16.33
CA CYS A 331 -9.05 -1.88 -16.22
C CYS A 331 -8.33 -0.62 -15.70
N LEU A 332 -8.63 0.54 -16.28
CA LEU A 332 -8.02 1.82 -15.86
C LEU A 332 -8.39 2.19 -14.41
N TYR A 333 -9.64 1.96 -14.00
CA TYR A 333 -10.07 2.15 -12.62
C TYR A 333 -9.35 1.20 -11.67
N SER A 334 -9.11 -0.06 -12.07
CA SER A 334 -8.35 -1.02 -11.24
C SER A 334 -6.91 -0.55 -11.00
N ILE A 335 -6.27 0.05 -12.01
CA ILE A 335 -4.94 0.65 -11.87
C ILE A 335 -5.00 1.90 -10.98
N GLY A 336 -6.03 2.74 -11.15
CA GLY A 336 -6.24 3.91 -10.31
C GLY A 336 -6.46 3.56 -8.83
N ASP A 337 -7.28 2.52 -8.56
CA ASP A 337 -7.54 1.99 -7.22
C ASP A 337 -6.23 1.43 -6.61
N ASN A 338 -5.40 0.74 -7.39
CA ASN A 338 -4.06 0.33 -6.96
C ASN A 338 -3.16 1.52 -6.60
N ASN A 339 -3.08 2.55 -7.46
CA ASN A 339 -2.28 3.74 -7.20
C ASN A 339 -2.72 4.42 -5.89
N ALA A 340 -4.03 4.55 -5.68
CA ALA A 340 -4.59 5.15 -4.47
C ALA A 340 -4.26 4.35 -3.21
N TYR A 341 -4.39 3.02 -3.27
CA TYR A 341 -4.02 2.16 -2.15
C TYR A 341 -2.52 2.29 -1.81
N LEU A 342 -1.65 2.19 -2.83
CA LEU A 342 -0.20 2.24 -2.61
C LEU A 342 0.20 3.60 -2.02
N ARG A 343 -0.36 4.71 -2.52
CA ARG A 343 -0.11 6.04 -1.96
C ARG A 343 -0.52 6.12 -0.49
N ALA A 344 -1.78 5.79 -0.18
CA ALA A 344 -2.33 5.89 1.16
C ALA A 344 -1.52 5.10 2.21
N ASN A 345 -0.90 3.97 1.80
CA ASN A 345 -0.10 3.15 2.69
C ASN A 345 1.38 3.56 2.72
N ARG A 346 1.97 3.92 1.58
CA ARG A 346 3.39 4.29 1.45
C ARG A 346 3.70 5.68 2.00
N ASP A 347 2.86 6.66 1.71
CA ASP A 347 3.14 8.08 2.00
C ASP A 347 3.25 8.42 3.50
N PRO A 348 2.60 7.71 4.44
CA PRO A 348 2.93 7.83 5.85
C PRO A 348 4.42 7.61 6.15
N CYS A 349 5.10 6.67 5.48
CA CYS A 349 6.55 6.51 5.63
C CYS A 349 7.30 7.75 5.12
N GLU A 350 6.87 8.31 3.99
CA GLU A 350 7.45 9.53 3.40
C GLU A 350 7.30 10.73 4.34
N LYS A 351 6.11 10.92 4.92
CA LYS A 351 5.86 11.97 5.92
C LYS A 351 6.75 11.82 7.14
N MET A 352 6.89 10.60 7.67
CA MET A 352 7.75 10.34 8.83
C MET A 352 9.23 10.60 8.52
N ILE A 353 9.71 10.29 7.31
CA ILE A 353 11.07 10.65 6.87
C ILE A 353 11.24 12.16 6.86
N ARG A 354 10.29 12.91 6.28
CA ARG A 354 10.33 14.38 6.26
C ARG A 354 10.33 14.97 7.65
N TYR A 355 9.56 14.41 8.59
CA TYR A 355 9.59 14.87 9.98
C TYR A 355 10.94 14.58 10.64
N LEU A 356 11.54 13.42 10.38
CA LEU A 356 12.87 13.08 10.88
C LEU A 356 13.92 14.07 10.36
N GLU A 357 13.91 14.37 9.05
CA GLU A 357 14.84 15.31 8.40
C GLU A 357 14.62 16.77 8.78
N LYS A 358 13.37 17.17 9.08
CA LYS A 358 13.03 18.54 9.49
C LYS A 358 13.42 18.82 10.94
N TYR A 359 13.18 17.88 11.85
CA TYR A 359 13.29 18.12 13.30
C TYR A 359 14.58 17.59 13.94
N PHE A 360 15.35 16.77 13.22
CA PHE A 360 16.57 16.12 13.72
C PHE A 360 17.69 16.20 12.69
N SER A 361 18.93 16.29 13.17
CA SER A 361 20.13 16.30 12.35
C SER A 361 21.07 15.19 12.84
N PRO A 362 21.63 14.35 11.95
CA PRO A 362 22.47 13.23 12.38
C PRO A 362 23.72 13.68 13.16
N LYS A 363 24.24 14.88 12.87
CA LYS A 363 25.51 15.39 13.44
C LYS A 363 25.33 16.46 14.50
N GLN A 364 24.13 17.02 14.64
CA GLN A 364 23.87 18.13 15.56
C GLN A 364 22.78 17.73 16.55
N GLU A 365 23.18 17.65 17.83
CA GLU A 365 22.23 17.51 18.93
C GLU A 365 21.76 18.90 19.37
N ASP A 366 20.57 19.33 18.92
CA ASP A 366 20.03 20.66 19.27
C ASP A 366 19.88 20.84 20.80
N ASN A 367 19.58 19.76 21.53
CA ASN A 367 19.41 19.70 22.98
C ASN A 367 19.43 18.25 23.48
N GLY A 368 20.07 17.98 24.63
CA GLY A 368 20.21 16.62 25.20
C GLY A 368 18.89 15.88 25.40
N ASP A 369 17.82 16.61 25.77
CA ASP A 369 16.48 16.04 25.98
C ASP A 369 15.90 15.41 24.70
N TYR A 370 16.26 15.92 23.53
CA TYR A 370 15.77 15.49 22.23
C TYR A 370 16.79 14.65 21.43
N SER A 371 17.90 14.22 22.05
CA SER A 371 18.83 13.29 21.39
C SER A 371 18.11 12.01 20.96
N LEU A 372 18.50 11.30 19.91
CA LEU A 372 17.88 10.02 19.55
C LEU A 372 18.58 8.83 20.18
N SER A 373 19.60 9.05 21.03
CA SER A 373 20.36 7.98 21.65
C SER A 373 19.48 7.04 22.48
N ILE A 374 19.77 5.75 22.36
CA ILE A 374 19.15 4.66 23.11
C ILE A 374 20.24 3.77 23.70
N ALA A 375 20.00 3.22 24.89
CA ALA A 375 20.96 2.37 25.58
C ALA A 375 20.27 1.12 26.12
N SER A 376 20.74 -0.05 25.68
CA SER A 376 20.24 -1.34 26.12
C SER A 376 20.23 -1.44 27.66
N GLY A 377 19.11 -1.89 28.21
CA GLY A 377 18.89 -2.02 29.66
C GLY A 377 18.43 -0.73 30.35
N SER A 378 18.44 0.40 29.65
CA SER A 378 17.82 1.65 30.10
C SER A 378 16.43 1.81 29.47
N GLN A 379 15.44 2.24 30.25
CA GLN A 379 14.08 2.56 29.78
C GLN A 379 13.39 1.44 28.96
N GLY A 380 13.84 0.19 29.09
CA GLY A 380 13.29 -0.97 28.35
C GLY A 380 13.89 -1.19 26.95
N HIS A 381 14.86 -0.37 26.53
CA HIS A 381 15.55 -0.54 25.25
C HIS A 381 16.35 -1.85 25.22
N ARG A 382 16.41 -2.45 24.03
CA ARG A 382 17.19 -3.68 23.76
C ARG A 382 18.40 -3.42 22.87
N LEU A 383 18.37 -2.33 22.10
CA LEU A 383 19.49 -1.87 21.27
C LEU A 383 20.23 -0.70 21.95
N SER A 384 21.49 -0.52 21.58
CA SER A 384 22.32 0.61 22.01
C SER A 384 22.83 1.34 20.78
N HIS A 385 22.37 2.58 20.58
CA HIS A 385 22.76 3.45 19.48
C HIS A 385 23.00 4.86 20.02
N ASP A 386 24.05 5.53 19.52
CA ASP A 386 24.16 6.98 19.68
C ASP A 386 23.13 7.70 18.80
N HIS A 387 23.08 9.03 18.88
CA HIS A 387 22.13 9.84 18.12
C HIS A 387 22.22 9.58 16.61
N GLU A 388 23.44 9.65 16.06
CA GLU A 388 23.69 9.50 14.62
C GLU A 388 23.27 8.11 14.13
N THR A 389 23.66 7.07 14.88
CA THR A 389 23.31 5.67 14.59
C THR A 389 21.80 5.46 14.64
N GLN A 390 21.11 5.98 15.66
CA GLN A 390 19.64 5.83 15.75
C GLN A 390 18.94 6.60 14.62
N TYR A 391 19.36 7.83 14.33
CA TYR A 391 18.83 8.62 13.21
C TYR A 391 18.91 7.84 11.90
N ILE A 392 20.10 7.32 11.57
CA ILE A 392 20.34 6.57 10.34
C ILE A 392 19.53 5.27 10.34
N TYR A 393 19.47 4.56 11.47
CA TYR A 393 18.68 3.33 11.61
C TYR A 393 17.18 3.55 11.34
N VAL A 394 16.59 4.61 11.92
CA VAL A 394 15.19 4.98 11.72
C VAL A 394 14.96 5.37 10.25
N ASN A 395 15.81 6.23 9.69
CA ASN A 395 15.69 6.69 8.31
C ASN A 395 15.73 5.50 7.32
N GLN A 396 16.70 4.60 7.47
CA GLN A 396 16.81 3.39 6.65
C GLN A 396 15.62 2.45 6.79
N THR A 397 15.08 2.32 8.00
CA THR A 397 13.88 1.50 8.26
C THR A 397 12.67 2.06 7.53
N LEU A 398 12.41 3.37 7.66
CA LEU A 398 11.29 4.02 6.98
C LEU A 398 11.43 3.96 5.46
N GLN A 399 12.65 4.10 4.93
CA GLN A 399 12.91 3.93 3.49
C GLN A 399 12.67 2.49 3.01
N LEU A 400 13.07 1.49 3.79
CA LEU A 400 12.81 0.08 3.48
C LEU A 400 11.30 -0.20 3.50
N TRP A 401 10.59 0.25 4.54
CA TRP A 401 9.13 0.11 4.62
C TRP A 401 8.43 0.81 3.44
N ARG A 402 8.85 2.03 3.08
CA ARG A 402 8.34 2.73 1.89
C ARG A 402 8.49 1.87 0.62
N ALA A 403 9.65 1.23 0.43
CA ALA A 403 9.92 0.39 -0.73
C ALA A 403 9.04 -0.89 -0.73
N ILE A 404 8.88 -1.54 0.42
CA ILE A 404 8.02 -2.72 0.59
C ILE A 404 6.55 -2.37 0.29
N LEU A 405 6.05 -1.28 0.86
CA LEU A 405 4.67 -0.82 0.67
C LEU A 405 4.39 -0.42 -0.78
N ASN A 406 5.40 0.07 -1.51
CA ASN A 406 5.27 0.39 -2.93
C ASN A 406 5.02 -0.86 -3.80
N ASP A 407 5.50 -2.04 -3.37
CA ASP A 407 5.34 -3.32 -4.06
C ASP A 407 4.28 -4.22 -3.40
N MET A 408 3.42 -3.67 -2.54
CA MET A 408 2.51 -4.45 -1.68
C MET A 408 1.59 -5.40 -2.46
N PHE A 409 0.99 -4.97 -3.58
CA PHE A 409 0.12 -5.83 -4.39
C PHE A 409 0.88 -6.97 -5.07
N LYS A 410 2.13 -6.70 -5.47
CA LYS A 410 3.03 -7.73 -6.00
C LYS A 410 3.35 -8.75 -4.91
N LEU A 411 3.72 -8.31 -3.71
CA LEU A 411 3.97 -9.20 -2.58
C LEU A 411 2.74 -10.05 -2.23
N TRP A 412 1.53 -9.48 -2.29
CA TRP A 412 0.28 -10.22 -2.07
C TRP A 412 0.04 -11.31 -3.12
N THR A 413 0.33 -11.00 -4.38
CA THR A 413 0.24 -11.98 -5.48
C THR A 413 1.27 -13.09 -5.32
N LEU A 414 2.51 -12.75 -4.93
CA LEU A 414 3.56 -13.74 -4.68
C LEU A 414 3.25 -14.59 -3.43
N ALA A 415 2.63 -14.01 -2.41
CA ALA A 415 2.19 -14.73 -1.22
C ALA A 415 1.09 -15.75 -1.56
N ASP A 416 0.12 -15.39 -2.41
CA ASP A 416 -0.88 -16.32 -2.94
C ASP A 416 -0.22 -17.51 -3.68
N GLN A 417 0.77 -17.21 -4.54
CA GLN A 417 1.51 -18.23 -5.29
C GLN A 417 2.30 -19.17 -4.37
N ASP A 418 3.03 -18.64 -3.39
CA ASP A 418 3.80 -19.47 -2.45
C ASP A 418 2.88 -20.34 -1.59
N MET A 419 1.74 -19.80 -1.10
CA MET A 419 0.78 -20.52 -0.26
C MET A 419 0.07 -21.68 -0.98
N LEU A 420 -0.18 -21.53 -2.29
CA LEU A 420 -0.95 -22.48 -3.09
C LEU A 420 -0.05 -23.36 -4.00
N SER A 421 1.27 -23.25 -3.88
CA SER A 421 2.20 -24.04 -4.67
C SER A 421 2.22 -25.51 -4.24
N THR A 422 2.03 -26.41 -5.19
CA THR A 422 2.22 -27.86 -4.98
C THR A 422 3.69 -28.26 -4.87
N SER A 423 4.62 -27.40 -5.29
CA SER A 423 6.07 -27.67 -5.19
C SER A 423 6.62 -27.48 -3.79
N ASN A 424 5.94 -26.68 -2.96
CA ASN A 424 6.42 -26.26 -1.64
C ASN A 424 5.35 -26.58 -0.57
N PRO A 425 5.12 -27.86 -0.23
CA PRO A 425 4.11 -28.23 0.76
C PRO A 425 4.46 -27.67 2.13
N TYR A 426 3.42 -27.28 2.89
CA TYR A 426 3.59 -26.84 4.26
C TYR A 426 3.80 -28.04 5.21
N GLN A 427 4.42 -27.78 6.36
CA GLN A 427 4.49 -28.69 7.50
C GLN A 427 3.77 -28.08 8.70
N LEU A 428 2.95 -28.87 9.38
CA LEU A 428 2.30 -28.44 10.61
C LEU A 428 3.31 -28.56 11.76
N ALA A 429 3.69 -27.44 12.37
CA ALA A 429 4.73 -27.42 13.39
C ALA A 429 4.38 -26.47 14.55
N GLN A 430 4.79 -26.84 15.76
CA GLN A 430 4.76 -25.96 16.93
C GLN A 430 5.93 -24.99 16.85
N THR A 431 5.65 -23.69 16.76
CA THR A 431 6.69 -22.67 16.57
C THR A 431 7.08 -21.94 17.85
N GLY A 432 6.46 -22.28 18.98
CA GLY A 432 6.56 -21.54 20.24
C GLY A 432 5.49 -20.46 20.39
N GLN A 433 4.92 -20.00 19.27
CA GLN A 433 3.76 -19.08 19.22
C GLN A 433 2.42 -19.81 18.99
N GLY A 434 2.45 -21.13 18.92
CA GLY A 434 1.32 -21.99 18.59
C GLY A 434 1.59 -22.94 17.43
N LEU A 435 0.54 -23.66 17.02
CA LEU A 435 0.57 -24.60 15.91
C LEU A 435 0.36 -23.85 14.59
N HIS A 436 1.36 -23.90 13.72
CA HIS A 436 1.35 -23.17 12.45
C HIS A 436 1.60 -24.09 11.25
N ARG A 437 1.02 -23.72 10.10
CA ARG A 437 1.41 -24.23 8.78
C ARG A 437 2.69 -23.50 8.36
N VAL A 438 3.84 -24.12 8.61
CA VAL A 438 5.15 -23.60 8.23
C VAL A 438 5.45 -23.98 6.79
N GLN A 439 5.69 -23.01 5.91
CA GLN A 439 5.82 -23.22 4.47
C GLN A 439 6.94 -22.39 3.86
N PRO A 440 7.84 -22.98 3.05
CA PRO A 440 8.82 -22.21 2.29
C PRO A 440 8.17 -21.20 1.34
N CYS A 441 8.66 -19.96 1.33
CA CYS A 441 8.10 -18.89 0.49
C CYS A 441 9.15 -18.33 -0.48
N PRO A 442 9.61 -19.11 -1.48
CA PRO A 442 10.72 -18.70 -2.35
C PRO A 442 10.41 -17.48 -3.22
N ALA A 443 9.16 -17.27 -3.63
CA ALA A 443 8.80 -16.14 -4.49
C ALA A 443 8.83 -14.82 -3.70
N VAL A 444 8.17 -14.80 -2.53
CA VAL A 444 8.20 -13.64 -1.63
C VAL A 444 9.62 -13.40 -1.11
N SER A 445 10.35 -14.45 -0.72
CA SER A 445 11.73 -14.34 -0.24
C SER A 445 12.62 -13.64 -1.26
N ARG A 446 12.57 -14.07 -2.52
CA ARG A 446 13.40 -13.50 -3.60
C ARG A 446 13.11 -12.02 -3.82
N GLU A 447 11.83 -11.64 -3.84
CA GLU A 447 11.45 -10.25 -4.04
C GLU A 447 11.87 -9.38 -2.84
N MET A 448 11.71 -9.88 -1.62
CA MET A 448 12.12 -9.16 -0.42
C MET A 448 13.64 -8.95 -0.33
N HIS A 449 14.44 -9.96 -0.68
CA HIS A 449 15.90 -9.81 -0.78
C HIS A 449 16.28 -8.79 -1.86
N ARG A 450 15.58 -8.78 -3.00
CA ARG A 450 15.80 -7.78 -4.06
C ARG A 450 15.48 -6.36 -3.57
N THR A 451 14.39 -6.18 -2.84
CA THR A 451 13.98 -4.88 -2.27
C THR A 451 14.96 -4.41 -1.21
N LEU A 452 15.38 -5.30 -0.30
CA LEU A 452 16.38 -5.02 0.71
C LEU A 452 17.72 -4.62 0.09
N PHE A 453 18.19 -5.37 -0.91
CA PHE A 453 19.44 -5.07 -1.61
C PHE A 453 19.41 -3.69 -2.29
N LYS A 454 18.30 -3.32 -2.93
CA LYS A 454 18.11 -1.98 -3.50
C LYS A 454 18.17 -0.90 -2.42
N ALA A 455 17.52 -1.11 -1.29
CA ALA A 455 17.53 -0.18 -0.17
C ALA A 455 18.94 -0.01 0.43
N GLN A 456 19.67 -1.11 0.62
CA GLN A 456 21.06 -1.10 1.07
C GLN A 456 21.98 -0.34 0.12
N LYS A 457 21.86 -0.61 -1.19
CA LYS A 457 22.65 0.08 -2.22
C LYS A 457 22.38 1.59 -2.21
N LYS A 458 21.12 2.01 -2.00
CA LYS A 458 20.76 3.43 -1.91
C LYS A 458 21.25 4.08 -0.62
N ALA A 459 21.24 3.35 0.49
CA ALA A 459 21.69 3.84 1.80
C ALA A 459 23.21 3.97 1.91
N GLY A 460 23.99 3.21 1.14
CA GLY A 460 25.46 3.20 1.17
C GLY A 460 26.01 2.43 2.36
N THR A 461 25.67 2.86 3.58
CA THR A 461 25.92 2.14 4.84
C THR A 461 24.60 1.53 5.33
N TRP A 462 24.63 0.36 5.96
CA TRP A 462 23.42 -0.29 6.50
C TRP A 462 23.56 -0.56 8.00
N ILE A 463 22.59 -0.09 8.79
CA ILE A 463 22.56 -0.27 10.24
C ILE A 463 21.49 -1.31 10.61
N GLY A 464 21.87 -2.23 11.48
CA GLY A 464 21.04 -3.32 11.98
C GLY A 464 21.01 -4.56 11.07
N SER A 465 20.23 -5.56 11.49
CA SER A 465 20.19 -6.84 10.79
C SER A 465 19.59 -6.74 9.38
N SER A 466 20.08 -7.63 8.50
CA SER A 466 19.58 -7.87 7.15
C SER A 466 18.86 -9.22 7.03
N VAL A 467 18.70 -9.95 8.14
CA VAL A 467 18.03 -11.25 8.15
C VAL A 467 16.54 -11.06 7.88
N ILE A 468 16.01 -11.90 6.99
CA ILE A 468 14.59 -11.97 6.63
C ILE A 468 14.07 -13.32 7.11
N HIS A 469 13.13 -13.32 8.06
CA HIS A 469 12.47 -14.55 8.49
C HIS A 469 11.28 -14.83 7.59
N LEU A 470 11.25 -16.02 6.98
CA LEU A 470 10.18 -16.39 6.08
C LEU A 470 10.12 -17.90 5.84
N GLY A 471 8.99 -18.50 6.17
CA GLY A 471 8.82 -19.95 6.11
C GLY A 471 9.53 -20.69 7.25
N ASP A 472 9.67 -20.05 8.41
CA ASP A 472 10.36 -20.58 9.59
C ASP A 472 9.52 -20.41 10.88
N LYS A 473 10.12 -20.63 12.05
CA LYS A 473 9.40 -20.53 13.33
C LYS A 473 8.95 -19.10 13.65
N ASN A 474 9.66 -18.08 13.19
CA ASN A 474 9.41 -16.67 13.49
C ASN A 474 8.36 -16.07 12.53
N VAL A 475 8.39 -16.51 11.27
CA VAL A 475 7.42 -16.16 10.23
C VAL A 475 7.02 -17.43 9.49
N PRO A 476 5.95 -18.12 9.94
CA PRO A 476 5.60 -19.46 9.43
C PRO A 476 5.36 -19.55 7.94
N ASN A 477 4.76 -18.52 7.33
CA ASN A 477 4.36 -18.57 5.93
C ASN A 477 4.18 -17.15 5.35
N ALA A 478 3.95 -17.08 4.04
CA ALA A 478 3.83 -15.82 3.32
C ALA A 478 2.64 -14.97 3.78
N LEU A 479 1.56 -15.60 4.25
CA LEU A 479 0.39 -14.89 4.76
C LEU A 479 0.71 -14.13 6.06
N MET A 480 1.42 -14.78 6.98
CA MET A 480 1.91 -14.13 8.21
C MET A 480 2.92 -13.03 7.92
N PHE A 481 3.79 -13.24 6.92
CA PHE A 481 4.75 -12.25 6.50
C PHE A 481 4.08 -10.96 5.99
N ILE A 482 3.15 -11.09 5.06
CA ILE A 482 2.55 -9.90 4.43
C ILE A 482 1.63 -9.14 5.38
N ASP A 483 0.96 -9.85 6.30
CA ASP A 483 0.09 -9.22 7.29
C ASP A 483 0.87 -8.30 8.23
N LYS A 484 2.12 -8.63 8.57
CA LYS A 484 3.02 -7.74 9.32
C LYS A 484 3.17 -6.39 8.60
N TYR A 485 3.59 -6.40 7.33
CA TYR A 485 3.86 -5.15 6.62
C TYR A 485 2.60 -4.33 6.30
N ASN A 486 1.41 -4.94 6.23
CA ASN A 486 0.15 -4.19 6.15
C ASN A 486 -0.12 -3.30 7.38
N GLN A 487 0.54 -3.57 8.50
CA GLN A 487 0.36 -2.78 9.73
C GLN A 487 1.16 -1.48 9.72
N VAL A 488 2.19 -1.34 8.87
CA VAL A 488 3.05 -0.14 8.86
C VAL A 488 2.23 1.13 8.69
N ALA A 489 1.35 1.18 7.68
CA ALA A 489 0.50 2.33 7.44
C ALA A 489 -0.47 2.59 8.61
N ARG A 490 -0.96 1.53 9.26
CA ARG A 490 -1.85 1.64 10.43
C ARG A 490 -1.16 2.24 11.65
N ILE A 491 0.14 1.99 11.81
CA ILE A 491 0.96 2.57 12.88
C ILE A 491 1.30 4.03 12.56
N LEU A 492 1.77 4.31 11.33
CA LEU A 492 2.31 5.63 10.99
C LEU A 492 1.22 6.68 10.70
N SER A 493 0.09 6.28 10.09
CA SER A 493 -0.94 7.25 9.68
C SER A 493 -1.53 8.04 10.86
N PRO A 494 -1.89 7.42 12.00
CA PRO A 494 -2.40 8.16 13.15
C PRO A 494 -1.39 9.18 13.72
N ILE A 495 -0.10 8.86 13.67
CA ILE A 495 0.97 9.78 14.08
C ILE A 495 1.02 10.97 13.12
N CYS A 496 1.04 10.72 11.81
CA CYS A 496 1.05 11.77 10.80
C CYS A 496 -0.18 12.69 10.92
N ILE A 497 -1.38 12.12 11.06
CA ILE A 497 -2.62 12.88 11.28
C ILE A 497 -2.51 13.75 12.53
N THR A 498 -1.95 13.20 13.61
CA THR A 498 -1.78 13.94 14.87
C THR A 498 -0.84 15.12 14.69
N ILE A 499 0.31 14.92 14.04
CA ILE A 499 1.32 15.96 13.81
C ILE A 499 0.80 17.06 12.86
N ASP A 500 0.10 16.67 11.79
CA ASP A 500 -0.44 17.59 10.78
C ASP A 500 -1.60 18.44 11.33
N ARG A 501 -2.50 17.86 12.15
CA ARG A 501 -3.67 18.58 12.69
C ARG A 501 -3.39 19.49 13.88
N LEU A 502 -2.17 19.48 14.44
CA LEU A 502 -1.82 20.30 15.60
C LEU A 502 -2.07 21.79 15.38
N GLU A 503 -1.76 22.33 14.20
CA GLU A 503 -2.00 23.74 13.87
C GLU A 503 -3.48 24.08 13.79
N GLU A 504 -4.30 23.17 13.27
CA GLU A 504 -5.75 23.35 13.22
C GLU A 504 -6.36 23.32 14.62
N LEU A 505 -5.93 22.39 15.47
CA LEU A 505 -6.36 22.32 16.87
C LEU A 505 -5.97 23.55 17.68
N ALA A 506 -4.80 24.12 17.40
CA ALA A 506 -4.32 25.31 18.08
C ALA A 506 -5.12 26.58 17.76
N LYS A 507 -6.05 26.55 16.79
CA LYS A 507 -7.01 27.63 16.57
C LYS A 507 -7.95 27.80 17.77
N ASP A 508 -8.21 26.74 18.52
CA ASP A 508 -8.90 26.81 19.80
C ASP A 508 -7.95 27.33 20.88
N LYS A 509 -8.32 28.44 21.52
CA LYS A 509 -7.49 29.12 22.54
C LYS A 509 -7.23 28.25 23.78
N GLY A 510 -8.18 27.40 24.17
CA GLY A 510 -8.04 26.52 25.32
C GLY A 510 -7.04 25.39 25.03
N ILE A 511 -7.12 24.78 23.85
CA ILE A 511 -6.19 23.74 23.41
C ILE A 511 -4.79 24.32 23.21
N CYS A 512 -4.67 25.49 22.59
CA CYS A 512 -3.40 26.19 22.42
C CYS A 512 -2.69 26.40 23.76
N LYS A 513 -3.41 26.96 24.76
CA LYS A 513 -2.88 27.17 26.10
C LYS A 513 -2.48 25.86 26.80
N PHE A 514 -3.24 24.78 26.60
CA PHE A 514 -2.86 23.45 27.11
C PHE A 514 -1.53 22.98 26.51
N ILE A 515 -1.36 23.11 25.19
CA ILE A 515 -0.13 22.70 24.49
C ILE A 515 1.06 23.54 24.94
N GLU A 516 0.90 24.87 25.02
CA GLU A 516 1.94 25.78 25.50
C GLU A 516 2.37 25.46 26.93
N ASN A 517 1.41 25.27 27.85
CA ASN A 517 1.72 24.98 29.25
C ASN A 517 2.40 23.61 29.44
N LYS A 518 2.01 22.60 28.65
CA LYS A 518 2.48 21.22 28.84
C LYS A 518 3.75 20.90 28.06
N PHE A 519 3.89 21.47 26.87
CA PHE A 519 4.98 21.14 25.94
C PHE A 519 5.84 22.34 25.55
N GLY A 520 5.46 23.57 25.91
CA GLY A 520 6.22 24.77 25.54
C GLY A 520 5.98 25.27 24.11
N GLY A 521 4.97 24.72 23.41
CA GLY A 521 4.56 25.16 22.07
C GLY A 521 4.28 24.01 21.11
N LEU A 522 3.77 24.35 19.92
CA LEU A 522 3.39 23.36 18.91
C LEU A 522 4.59 22.55 18.40
N ASP A 523 5.70 23.22 18.08
CA ASP A 523 6.89 22.54 17.56
C ASP A 523 7.57 21.66 18.60
N LEU A 524 7.62 22.06 19.87
CA LEU A 524 8.10 21.18 20.95
C LEU A 524 7.15 20.01 21.20
N CYS A 525 5.83 20.20 21.06
CA CYS A 525 4.87 19.09 21.15
C CYS A 525 5.13 18.07 20.02
N ARG A 526 5.32 18.52 18.78
CA ARG A 526 5.71 17.67 17.65
C ARG A 526 7.02 16.94 17.92
N LYS A 527 8.07 17.68 18.32
CA LYS A 527 9.39 17.11 18.60
C LYS A 527 9.33 16.08 19.73
N THR A 528 8.52 16.32 20.77
CA THR A 528 8.31 15.37 21.88
C THR A 528 7.71 14.04 21.41
N ILE A 529 6.64 14.09 20.61
CA ILE A 529 6.00 12.89 20.05
C ILE A 529 6.98 12.14 19.15
N LEU A 530 7.67 12.87 18.25
CA LEU A 530 8.59 12.29 17.27
C LEU A 530 9.83 11.70 17.94
N THR A 531 10.43 12.36 18.94
CA THR A 531 11.58 11.82 19.69
C THR A 531 11.22 10.52 20.39
N ASP A 532 10.06 10.46 21.07
CA ASP A 532 9.61 9.23 21.70
C ASP A 532 9.43 8.12 20.67
N PHE A 533 8.71 8.40 19.58
CA PHE A 533 8.50 7.41 18.52
C PHE A 533 9.83 6.92 17.92
N PHE A 534 10.74 7.82 17.52
CA PHE A 534 12.01 7.44 16.90
C PHE A 534 13.00 6.73 17.83
N ARG A 535 12.86 6.89 19.15
CA ARG A 535 13.59 6.07 20.13
C ARG A 535 12.88 4.71 20.31
N PHE A 536 11.67 4.73 20.86
CA PHE A 536 11.02 3.53 21.41
C PHE A 536 10.32 2.64 20.39
N ALA A 537 9.96 3.16 19.21
CA ALA A 537 9.42 2.31 18.13
C ALA A 537 10.53 1.58 17.34
N PHE A 538 11.80 1.87 17.62
CA PHE A 538 12.96 1.35 16.90
C PHE A 538 14.09 0.93 17.86
N ASP A 539 13.75 0.43 19.05
CA ASP A 539 14.71 0.10 20.12
C ASP A 539 14.92 -1.41 20.34
N GLY A 540 14.35 -2.26 19.49
CA GLY A 540 14.38 -3.71 19.62
C GLY A 540 13.46 -4.29 20.70
N SER A 541 12.63 -3.46 21.35
CA SER A 541 11.62 -3.94 22.30
C SER A 541 10.53 -4.78 21.63
N GLY A 542 9.77 -5.53 22.44
CA GLY A 542 8.70 -6.43 21.98
C GLY A 542 9.14 -7.82 21.51
N ALA A 543 10.44 -8.08 21.36
CA ALA A 543 10.95 -9.42 21.10
C ALA A 543 10.92 -10.31 22.36
N ASP A 544 10.71 -11.62 22.18
CA ASP A 544 10.58 -12.61 23.25
C ASP A 544 11.85 -12.72 24.12
N ASN A 545 13.02 -12.47 23.53
CA ASN A 545 14.29 -12.50 24.23
C ASN A 545 15.28 -11.46 23.66
N PHE A 546 16.43 -11.32 24.33
CA PHE A 546 17.46 -10.35 23.96
C PHE A 546 18.16 -10.67 22.63
N TYR A 547 18.24 -11.95 22.25
CA TYR A 547 18.88 -12.38 21.00
C TYR A 547 18.03 -12.07 19.77
N ASP A 548 16.70 -12.02 19.93
CA ASP A 548 15.74 -11.74 18.86
C ASP A 548 15.45 -10.24 18.68
N ALA A 549 15.89 -9.39 19.62
CA ALA A 549 15.71 -7.95 19.57
C ALA A 549 16.51 -7.32 18.42
N GLY A 550 15.83 -6.81 17.39
CA GLY A 550 16.49 -6.21 16.22
C GLY A 550 17.29 -7.22 15.36
N SER A 551 17.09 -8.53 15.58
CA SER A 551 17.83 -9.62 14.92
C SER A 551 17.48 -9.81 13.45
N CYS A 552 16.41 -9.17 12.98
CA CYS A 552 15.89 -9.27 11.62
C CYS A 552 15.23 -7.96 11.18
N ILE A 553 14.95 -7.82 9.88
CA ILE A 553 14.22 -6.67 9.36
C ILE A 553 12.78 -6.59 9.90
N ASP A 554 12.18 -7.74 10.22
CA ASP A 554 10.84 -7.84 10.78
C ASP A 554 10.80 -7.41 12.25
N GLY A 555 11.90 -7.59 12.97
CA GLY A 555 12.05 -7.18 14.37
C GLY A 555 11.93 -5.67 14.56
N ARG A 556 12.19 -4.89 13.50
CA ARG A 556 11.97 -3.44 13.47
C ARG A 556 10.48 -3.09 13.69
N LEU A 557 9.58 -3.89 13.11
CA LEU A 557 8.14 -3.65 13.23
C LEU A 557 7.61 -4.09 14.60
N THR A 558 8.20 -5.13 15.19
CA THR A 558 7.84 -5.61 16.54
C THR A 558 7.97 -4.50 17.59
N SER A 559 9.03 -3.70 17.53
CA SER A 559 9.21 -2.55 18.44
C SER A 559 8.17 -1.46 18.22
N ALA A 560 7.81 -1.17 16.98
CA ALA A 560 6.74 -0.22 16.66
C ALA A 560 5.37 -0.69 17.18
N TRP A 561 5.08 -1.99 17.11
CA TRP A 561 3.88 -2.56 17.71
C TRP A 561 3.87 -2.44 19.24
N ASN A 562 5.01 -2.74 19.88
CA ASN A 562 5.17 -2.56 21.32
C ASN A 562 4.96 -1.09 21.74
N TRP A 563 5.48 -0.13 20.98
CA TRP A 563 5.22 1.29 21.21
C TRP A 563 3.72 1.63 21.13
N CYS A 564 3.01 1.11 20.13
CA CYS A 564 1.56 1.31 19.97
C CYS A 564 0.79 0.83 21.20
N SER A 565 1.16 -0.33 21.76
CA SER A 565 0.53 -0.90 22.97
C SER A 565 0.70 -0.03 24.23
N GLN A 566 1.63 0.93 24.20
CA GLN A 566 1.94 1.81 25.33
C GLN A 566 1.44 3.24 25.14
N ILE A 567 0.79 3.55 24.01
CA ILE A 567 0.42 4.93 23.64
C ILE A 567 -0.42 5.62 24.72
N GLU A 568 -1.35 4.89 25.35
CA GLU A 568 -2.24 5.40 26.40
C GLU A 568 -1.50 5.88 27.65
N LYS A 569 -0.28 5.36 27.87
CA LYS A 569 0.58 5.70 29.02
C LYS A 569 1.44 6.93 28.74
N LYS A 570 1.50 7.40 27.49
CA LYS A 570 2.38 8.50 27.08
C LYS A 570 1.78 9.85 27.48
N PRO A 571 2.59 10.83 27.91
CA PRO A 571 2.10 12.13 28.38
C PRO A 571 1.38 12.94 27.29
N TYR A 572 1.66 12.67 26.02
CA TYR A 572 1.02 13.30 24.86
C TYR A 572 -0.19 12.53 24.33
N PHE A 573 -0.63 11.44 24.98
CA PHE A 573 -1.84 10.72 24.57
C PHE A 573 -3.10 11.60 24.44
N PRO A 574 -3.35 12.60 25.32
CA PRO A 574 -4.49 13.50 25.13
C PRO A 574 -4.44 14.27 23.79
N VAL A 575 -3.25 14.53 23.24
CA VAL A 575 -3.09 15.19 21.93
C VAL A 575 -3.60 14.28 20.82
N PHE A 576 -3.30 12.97 20.87
CA PHE A 576 -3.86 11.99 19.94
C PHE A 576 -5.40 11.97 20.01
N LEU A 577 -5.98 11.97 21.21
CA LEU A 577 -7.44 11.98 21.36
C LEU A 577 -8.07 13.24 20.74
N LEU A 578 -7.45 14.41 20.95
CA LEU A 578 -7.91 15.68 20.40
C LEU A 578 -7.83 15.73 18.87
N THR A 579 -6.90 15.00 18.24
CA THR A 579 -6.77 14.93 16.77
C THR A 579 -7.73 13.92 16.11
N GLY A 580 -8.54 13.23 16.92
CA GLY A 580 -9.53 12.24 16.47
C GLY A 580 -9.03 10.80 16.48
N PHE A 581 -7.95 10.51 17.22
CA PHE A 581 -7.43 9.15 17.34
C PHE A 581 -8.44 8.20 17.99
N ALA A 582 -8.79 7.12 17.29
CA ALA A 582 -9.66 6.05 17.79
C ALA A 582 -8.91 4.74 18.10
N GLY A 583 -7.65 4.61 17.65
CA GLY A 583 -6.86 3.39 17.79
C GLY A 583 -6.03 3.09 16.54
N PHE A 584 -5.10 2.14 16.66
CA PHE A 584 -4.24 1.69 15.55
C PHE A 584 -4.88 0.59 14.70
N ASP A 585 -5.96 -0.05 15.15
CA ASP A 585 -6.61 -1.14 14.40
C ASP A 585 -7.44 -0.67 13.20
N GLY A 586 -7.49 0.64 12.94
CA GLY A 586 -8.23 1.22 11.81
C GLY A 586 -9.73 0.97 11.86
N GLY A 587 -10.28 0.67 13.05
CA GLY A 587 -11.70 0.43 13.29
C GLY A 587 -12.52 1.67 13.62
N GLY A 588 -11.93 2.86 13.52
CA GLY A 588 -12.59 4.12 13.81
C GLY A 588 -12.84 4.94 12.56
N TRP A 589 -14.12 5.23 12.36
CA TRP A 589 -14.78 6.10 11.37
C TRP A 589 -15.18 5.46 10.04
#